data_AF-A0AAW4N5C2-F1
#
_entry.id   AF-A0AAW4N5C2-F1
#
_cell.length_a   1.000
_cell.length_b   1.000
_cell.length_c   1.000
_cell.angle_alpha   90.00
_cell.angle_beta   90.00
_cell.angle_gamma   90.00
#
_symmetry.space_group_name_H-M   'P 1'
#
loop_
_entity.id
_entity.type
_entity.pdbx_description
1 polymer ?
#
loop_
_entity_poly.entity_id
_entity_poly.type
_entity_poly.pdbx_seq_one_letter_code
_entity_poly.pdbx_strand_id
1 'polypeptide(L)'
;MENVFRDYGRFENESNNQIICFNVTRTYLLCKRPSLYECVRKYWRLNGERAKKAEYVFAICSGYIVGVFKPTHWFLTDSNEYVGRWEFEGVEISDSPYLHMDISQLVGKRQNPVSYINM
;
A
#
# COMPACT_ATOMS: atom_id res chain seq x y z
N MET A 1 19.44 -26.61 10.77
CA MET A 1 18.61 -25.47 11.21
C MET A 1 18.16 -24.78 9.94
N GLU A 2 16.91 -24.98 9.54
CA GLU A 2 16.31 -24.16 8.48
C GLU A 2 16.32 -22.71 8.96
N ASN A 3 16.80 -21.79 8.13
CA ASN A 3 16.69 -20.37 8.42
C ASN A 3 15.21 -20.02 8.59
N VAL A 4 14.80 -19.82 9.85
CA VAL A 4 13.42 -19.46 10.23
C VAL A 4 13.01 -18.13 9.60
N PHE A 5 13.99 -17.32 9.19
CA PHE A 5 13.79 -16.10 8.42
C PHE A 5 14.21 -16.34 6.98
N ARG A 6 13.22 -16.50 6.10
CA ARG A 6 13.43 -16.40 4.66
C ARG A 6 13.78 -14.94 4.36
N ASP A 7 14.96 -14.69 3.81
CA ASP A 7 15.28 -13.38 3.25
C ASP A 7 14.48 -13.24 1.95
N TYR A 8 13.45 -12.39 1.98
CA TYR A 8 12.63 -12.08 0.81
C TYR A 8 13.31 -11.07 -0.13
N GLY A 9 14.46 -10.51 0.29
CA GLY A 9 15.21 -9.54 -0.48
C GLY A 9 14.60 -8.14 -0.47
N ARG A 10 15.22 -7.27 -1.25
CA ARG A 10 14.77 -5.89 -1.46
C ARG A 10 13.83 -5.83 -2.65
N PHE A 11 12.77 -5.04 -2.51
CA PHE A 11 11.88 -4.73 -3.61
C PHE A 11 12.58 -3.79 -4.59
N GLU A 12 12.65 -4.25 -5.84
CA GLU A 12 13.07 -3.47 -7.00
C GLU A 12 11.95 -3.48 -8.04
N ASN A 13 11.63 -2.31 -8.59
CA ASN A 13 10.54 -2.18 -9.56
C ASN A 13 11.03 -2.35 -11.00
N GLU A 14 11.56 -3.54 -11.32
CA GLU A 14 12.16 -3.85 -12.63
C GLU A 14 11.15 -3.69 -13.79
N SER A 15 9.89 -4.04 -13.56
CA SER A 15 8.83 -3.91 -14.57
C SER A 15 8.31 -2.48 -14.75
N ASN A 16 8.89 -1.50 -14.04
CA ASN A 16 8.50 -0.10 -14.09
C ASN A 16 7.01 0.14 -13.76
N ASN A 17 6.40 -0.72 -12.93
CA ASN A 17 4.98 -0.64 -12.61
C ASN A 17 4.62 0.66 -11.89
N GLN A 18 3.41 1.16 -12.10
CA GLN A 18 2.90 2.33 -11.39
C GLN A 18 2.30 1.92 -10.04
N ILE A 19 2.96 2.25 -8.93
CA ILE A 19 2.60 1.71 -7.61
C ILE A 19 2.28 2.84 -6.63
N ILE A 20 1.17 2.70 -5.90
CA ILE A 20 0.90 3.51 -4.70
C ILE A 20 1.22 2.70 -3.45
N CYS A 21 1.99 3.30 -2.57
CA CYS A 21 2.42 2.72 -1.32
C CYS A 21 1.72 3.42 -0.16
N PHE A 22 1.01 2.65 0.65
CA PHE A 22 0.34 3.13 1.86
C PHE A 22 1.04 2.60 3.10
N ASN A 23 1.64 3.51 3.86
CA ASN A 23 2.17 3.17 5.18
C ASN A 23 1.00 3.02 6.17
N VAL A 24 0.65 1.76 6.43
CA VAL A 24 -0.44 1.37 7.33
C VAL A 24 0.07 0.91 8.69
N THR A 25 1.38 1.00 8.95
CA THR A 25 2.03 0.52 10.19
C THR A 25 1.21 0.83 11.44
N ARG A 26 0.79 2.09 11.59
CA ARG A 26 0.06 2.54 12.78
C ARG A 26 -1.39 2.03 12.84
N THR A 27 -2.10 1.97 11.72
CA THR A 27 -3.50 1.48 11.72
C THR A 27 -3.56 -0.04 11.82
N TYR A 28 -2.60 -0.72 11.21
CA TYR A 28 -2.49 -2.17 11.16
C TYR A 28 -2.04 -2.75 12.51
N LEU A 29 -0.92 -2.28 13.07
CA LEU A 29 -0.40 -2.80 14.34
C LEU A 29 -1.28 -2.48 15.55
N LEU A 30 -2.05 -1.38 15.49
CA LEU A 30 -2.99 -1.02 16.55
C LEU A 30 -4.40 -1.57 16.30
N CYS A 31 -4.59 -2.46 15.31
CA CYS A 31 -5.87 -3.06 14.96
C CYS A 31 -7.02 -2.04 14.86
N LYS A 32 -6.76 -0.84 14.33
CA LYS A 32 -7.76 0.25 14.27
C LYS A 32 -8.87 -0.02 13.27
N ARG A 33 -8.68 -1.01 12.40
CA ARG A 33 -9.60 -1.42 11.34
C ARG A 33 -9.63 -2.95 11.30
N PRO A 34 -10.75 -3.54 10.85
CA PRO A 34 -10.97 -4.98 11.00
C PRO A 34 -10.10 -5.83 10.07
N SER A 35 -9.49 -5.26 9.02
CA SER A 35 -8.62 -5.98 8.10
C SER A 35 -7.52 -5.10 7.50
N LEU A 36 -6.53 -5.74 6.88
CA LEU A 36 -5.49 -5.06 6.11
C LEU A 36 -6.10 -4.32 4.91
N TYR A 37 -7.06 -4.96 4.23
CA TYR A 37 -7.79 -4.32 3.14
C TYR A 37 -8.47 -3.04 3.61
N GLU A 38 -9.15 -3.05 4.76
CA GLU A 38 -9.74 -1.85 5.37
C GLU A 38 -8.70 -0.78 5.70
N CYS A 39 -7.48 -1.15 6.08
CA CYS A 39 -6.38 -0.18 6.26
C CYS A 39 -6.02 0.53 4.95
N VAL A 40 -5.95 -0.19 3.83
CA VAL A 40 -5.53 0.39 2.54
C VAL A 40 -6.66 0.99 1.72
N ARG A 41 -7.90 0.51 1.81
CA ARG A 41 -8.93 0.92 0.84
C ARG A 41 -9.46 2.33 1.04
N LYS A 42 -9.32 2.95 2.22
CA LYS A 42 -10.07 4.17 2.53
C LYS A 42 -9.37 5.25 3.35
N TYR A 43 -9.84 6.46 3.12
CA TYR A 43 -9.53 7.72 3.82
C TYR A 43 -8.11 8.27 3.55
N TRP A 44 -7.62 8.16 2.32
CA TRP A 44 -6.30 8.67 1.94
C TRP A 44 -6.30 10.09 1.39
N ARG A 45 -5.35 10.92 1.82
CA ARG A 45 -5.03 12.18 1.12
C ARG A 45 -4.03 11.86 0.02
N LEU A 46 -4.47 11.85 -1.23
CA LEU A 46 -3.64 11.53 -2.37
C LEU A 46 -4.08 12.30 -3.62
N ASN A 47 -3.27 12.23 -4.68
CA ASN A 47 -3.61 12.79 -5.98
C ASN A 47 -4.42 11.75 -6.78
N GLY A 48 -5.69 12.03 -7.03
CA GLY A 48 -6.60 11.13 -7.73
C GLY A 48 -6.17 10.78 -9.15
N GLU A 49 -5.57 11.72 -9.89
CA GLU A 49 -5.09 11.49 -11.25
C GLU A 49 -3.91 10.53 -11.31
N ARG A 50 -3.06 10.52 -10.27
CA ARG A 50 -2.01 9.51 -10.11
C ARG A 50 -2.59 8.18 -9.64
N ALA A 51 -3.56 8.20 -8.73
CA ALA A 51 -4.20 6.98 -8.23
C ALA A 51 -4.95 6.20 -9.30
N LYS A 52 -5.67 6.87 -10.19
CA LYS A 52 -6.34 6.22 -11.33
C LYS A 52 -5.39 5.48 -12.28
N LYS A 53 -4.09 5.81 -12.26
CA LYS A 53 -3.04 5.14 -13.05
C LYS A 53 -2.33 4.03 -12.27
N ALA A 54 -2.69 3.80 -11.01
CA ALA A 54 -2.06 2.77 -10.19
C ALA A 54 -2.38 1.38 -10.72
N GLU A 55 -1.34 0.60 -11.02
CA GLU A 55 -1.44 -0.82 -11.31
C GLU A 55 -1.51 -1.65 -10.03
N TYR A 56 -0.79 -1.21 -9.00
CA TYR A 56 -0.74 -1.85 -7.70
C TYR A 56 -0.86 -0.85 -6.55
N VAL A 57 -1.45 -1.33 -5.46
CA VAL A 57 -1.40 -0.72 -4.13
C VAL A 57 -0.65 -1.64 -3.19
N PHE A 58 0.38 -1.12 -2.54
CA PHE A 58 1.14 -1.84 -1.52
C PHE A 58 0.77 -1.35 -0.13
N ALA A 59 0.40 -2.27 0.75
CA ALA A 59 0.33 -2.03 2.18
C ALA A 59 1.73 -2.18 2.79
N ILE A 60 2.21 -1.13 3.46
CA ILE A 60 3.54 -1.12 4.06
C ILE A 60 3.42 -1.06 5.57
N CYS A 61 4.11 -1.99 6.23
CA CYS A 61 4.29 -2.00 7.68
C CYS A 61 5.78 -2.02 8.00
N SER A 62 6.26 -1.01 8.72
CA SER A 62 7.67 -0.91 9.16
C SER A 62 8.71 -1.08 8.04
N GLY A 63 8.40 -0.67 6.82
CA GLY A 63 9.31 -0.77 5.67
C GLY A 63 9.16 -2.05 4.84
N TYR A 64 8.27 -2.96 5.22
CA TYR A 64 8.01 -4.20 4.49
C TYR A 64 6.64 -4.19 3.82
N ILE A 65 6.53 -4.84 2.67
CA ILE A 65 5.26 -5.04 1.96
C ILE A 65 4.49 -6.16 2.69
N VAL A 66 3.37 -5.81 3.31
CA VAL A 66 2.51 -6.77 4.05
C VAL A 66 1.22 -7.11 3.30
N GLY A 67 0.95 -6.44 2.19
CA GLY A 67 -0.21 -6.71 1.33
C GLY A 67 -0.03 -6.07 -0.03
N VAL A 68 -0.52 -6.75 -1.07
CA VAL A 68 -0.48 -6.29 -2.45
C VAL A 68 -1.89 -6.36 -3.01
N PHE A 69 -2.35 -5.27 -3.61
CA PHE A 69 -3.70 -5.14 -4.13
C PHE A 69 -3.68 -4.62 -5.56
N LYS A 70 -4.58 -5.12 -6.39
CA LYS A 70 -4.87 -4.56 -7.71
C LYS A 70 -6.11 -3.66 -7.57
N PRO A 71 -5.97 -2.33 -7.62
CA PRO A 71 -7.11 -1.44 -7.58
C PRO A 71 -7.91 -1.57 -8.89
N THR A 72 -9.24 -1.59 -8.79
CA THR A 72 -10.17 -1.66 -9.93
C THR A 72 -10.94 -0.36 -10.10
N HIS A 73 -11.18 0.38 -9.03
CA HIS A 73 -11.90 1.65 -9.07
C HIS A 73 -11.43 2.60 -7.97
N TRP A 74 -11.27 3.88 -8.30
CA TRP A 74 -10.88 4.94 -7.36
C TRP A 74 -11.95 6.03 -7.32
N PHE A 75 -12.29 6.48 -6.12
CA PHE A 75 -13.34 7.47 -5.90
C PHE A 75 -13.07 8.29 -4.65
N LEU A 76 -13.74 9.44 -4.53
CA LEU A 76 -13.76 10.22 -3.31
C LEU A 76 -14.70 9.56 -2.30
N THR A 77 -14.34 9.60 -1.02
CA THR A 77 -15.20 9.07 0.04
C THR A 77 -16.49 9.89 0.16
N ASP A 78 -17.59 9.19 0.42
CA ASP A 78 -18.89 9.79 0.78
C ASP A 78 -18.99 10.12 2.28
N SER A 79 -17.93 9.84 3.05
CA SER A 79 -17.90 10.13 4.49
C SER A 79 -17.82 11.63 4.77
N ASN A 80 -18.80 12.13 5.53
CA ASN A 80 -18.83 13.52 6.03
C ASN A 80 -17.65 13.85 6.98
N GLU A 81 -17.04 12.85 7.62
CA GLU A 81 -15.88 13.05 8.50
C GLU A 81 -14.57 13.17 7.70
N TYR A 82 -14.50 12.48 6.56
CA TYR A 82 -13.27 12.32 5.78
C TYR A 82 -13.33 13.03 4.42
N VAL A 83 -14.02 14.17 4.35
CA VAL A 83 -14.23 14.93 3.11
C VAL A 83 -12.92 15.14 2.33
N GLY A 84 -13.00 14.88 1.02
CA GLY A 84 -11.87 15.01 0.09
C GLY A 84 -10.80 13.92 0.19
N ARG A 85 -11.05 12.86 0.97
CA ARG A 85 -10.21 11.66 0.95
C ARG A 85 -10.61 10.73 -0.18
N TRP A 86 -9.64 9.95 -0.64
CA TRP A 86 -9.84 8.92 -1.64
C TRP A 86 -10.00 7.54 -1.02
N GLU A 87 -10.78 6.73 -1.71
CA GLU A 87 -10.93 5.30 -1.51
C GLU A 87 -10.69 4.54 -2.82
N PHE A 88 -10.49 3.24 -2.70
CA PHE A 88 -10.49 2.34 -3.84
C PHE A 88 -11.23 1.03 -3.56
N GLU A 89 -11.78 0.46 -4.62
CA GLU A 89 -12.16 -0.94 -4.69
C GLU A 89 -11.07 -1.71 -5.42
N GLY A 90 -10.85 -2.97 -5.03
CA GLY A 90 -9.80 -3.78 -5.61
C GLY A 90 -9.70 -5.15 -4.96
N VAL A 91 -8.81 -5.97 -5.51
CA VAL A 91 -8.62 -7.36 -5.10
C VAL A 91 -7.22 -7.55 -4.53
N GLU A 92 -7.11 -8.30 -3.44
CA GLU A 92 -5.83 -8.71 -2.88
C GLU A 92 -5.16 -9.78 -3.75
N ILE A 93 -3.85 -9.65 -3.95
CA ILE A 93 -3.02 -10.61 -4.66
C ILE A 93 -2.22 -11.37 -3.60
N SER A 94 -2.86 -12.37 -2.99
CA SER A 94 -2.34 -13.10 -1.82
C SER A 94 -1.08 -13.91 -2.08
N ASP A 95 -0.82 -14.25 -3.35
CA ASP A 95 0.36 -15.00 -3.82
C ASP A 95 1.39 -14.09 -4.53
N SER A 96 1.31 -12.77 -4.32
CA SER A 96 2.21 -11.83 -4.97
C SER A 96 3.67 -12.10 -4.60
N PRO A 97 4.59 -12.11 -5.59
CA PRO A 97 6.02 -12.26 -5.33
C PRO A 97 6.62 -11.08 -4.56
N TYR A 98 5.90 -9.95 -4.47
CA TYR A 98 6.37 -8.75 -3.77
C TYR A 98 6.13 -8.81 -2.26
N LEU A 99 5.32 -9.75 -1.77
CA LEU A 99 5.03 -9.87 -0.34
C LEU A 99 6.31 -10.12 0.46
N HIS A 100 6.38 -9.48 1.63
CA HIS A 100 7.47 -9.53 2.60
C HIS A 100 8.81 -8.93 2.16
N MET A 101 8.92 -8.42 0.92
CA MET A 101 10.12 -7.71 0.48
C MET A 101 10.31 -6.39 1.25
N ASP A 102 11.57 -6.01 1.46
CA ASP A 102 11.96 -4.72 2.02
C ASP A 102 11.83 -3.63 0.95
N ILE A 103 11.02 -2.61 1.22
CA ILE A 103 10.80 -1.45 0.34
C ILE A 103 11.28 -0.14 0.97
N SER A 104 11.89 -0.20 2.16
CA SER A 104 12.26 0.96 2.97
C SER A 104 13.14 1.96 2.23
N GLN A 105 14.00 1.49 1.31
CA GLN A 105 14.84 2.30 0.43
C GLN A 105 14.06 3.24 -0.49
N LEU A 106 12.85 2.85 -0.93
CA LEU A 106 12.02 3.66 -1.82
C LEU A 106 11.06 4.58 -1.05
N VAL A 107 10.52 4.09 0.07
CA VAL A 107 9.45 4.81 0.78
C VAL A 107 9.94 5.67 1.94
N GLY A 108 11.09 5.36 2.55
CA GLY A 108 11.78 6.18 3.55
C GLY A 108 10.94 6.68 4.74
N LYS A 109 11.57 7.46 5.64
CA LYS A 109 10.86 8.15 6.74
C LYS A 109 10.23 9.44 6.21
N ARG A 110 9.02 9.36 5.66
CA ARG A 110 8.26 10.52 5.17
C ARG A 110 7.15 10.89 6.15
N GLN A 111 6.81 12.19 6.24
CA GLN A 111 5.64 12.65 7.00
C GLN A 111 4.31 12.22 6.35
N ASN A 112 4.26 12.15 5.01
CA ASN A 112 3.10 11.66 4.29
C ASN A 112 3.13 10.12 4.24
N PRO A 113 2.11 9.42 4.76
CA PRO A 113 2.04 7.96 4.69
C PRO A 113 1.78 7.42 3.28
N VAL A 114 1.51 8.29 2.29
CA VAL A 114 1.36 7.92 0.88
C VAL A 114 2.66 8.18 0.12
N SER A 115 3.14 7.15 -0.59
CA SER A 115 4.27 7.24 -1.52
C SER A 115 3.85 6.74 -2.91
N TYR A 116 4.52 7.24 -3.93
CA TYR A 116 4.25 6.91 -5.33
C TYR A 116 5.55 6.44 -5.98
N ILE A 117 5.47 5.37 -6.75
CA ILE A 117 6.59 4.81 -7.51
C ILE A 117 6.17 4.83 -8.98
N ASN A 118 7.01 5.45 -9.83
CA ASN A 118 6.81 5.56 -11.29
C ASN A 118 5.47 6.18 -11.72
N MET A 119 5.11 7.32 -11.12
CA MET A 119 3.87 8.07 -11.38
C MET A 119 4.08 9.57 -11.49
#